data_AF-A0A844Q8W0-F1
#
_entry.id   AF-A0A844Q8W0-F1
#
_cell.length_a   1.000
_cell.length_b   1.000
_cell.length_c   1.000
_cell.angle_alpha   90.00
_cell.angle_beta   90.00
_cell.angle_gamma   90.00
#
_symmetry.space_group_name_H-M   'P 1'
#
loop_
_entity.id
_entity.type
_entity.pdbx_description
1 polymer ?
#
loop_
_entity_poly.entity_id
_entity_poly.type
_entity_poly.pdbx_seq_one_letter_code
_entity_poly.pdbx_strand_id
1 'polypeptide(L)'
;MYRTIRQLLRLYHNSIFIIARLLNDFHNEHVHLETNERNDFMKKLIIAAVSIIAIAAVAFIALKSTNNLDAQKKVYEKDELSDATIALLDDPNYKNVQPAYKIDEAIQTNDQQFVYFFSPDCVYCAMMTPTVAKVSSDMGIDIPLYNLLEFQDGRSTYDITAWPVLIAYKDGEEVDRLDGVQEEDVLRNFLEKNR
;
A
#
# COMPACT_ATOMS: atom_id res chain seq x y z
N MET A 1 14.74 -30.15 -20.42
CA MET A 1 13.89 -29.97 -19.22
C MET A 1 14.11 -31.08 -18.15
N TYR A 2 13.96 -32.37 -18.48
CA TYR A 2 14.12 -33.47 -17.50
C TYR A 2 15.55 -33.62 -16.92
N ARG A 3 16.59 -33.23 -17.68
CA ARG A 3 18.01 -33.33 -17.28
C ARG A 3 18.39 -32.34 -16.18
N THR A 4 17.78 -31.15 -16.18
CA THR A 4 18.04 -30.07 -15.21
C THR A 4 17.39 -30.34 -13.86
N ILE A 5 16.15 -30.86 -13.87
CA ILE A 5 15.42 -31.25 -12.65
C ILE A 5 16.16 -32.37 -11.91
N ARG A 6 16.72 -33.34 -12.64
CA ARG A 6 17.50 -34.44 -12.05
C ARG A 6 18.84 -33.98 -11.45
N GLN A 7 19.44 -32.90 -11.94
CA GLN A 7 20.64 -32.30 -11.34
C GLN A 7 20.32 -31.54 -10.05
N LEU A 8 19.24 -30.76 -10.04
CA LEU A 8 18.78 -30.05 -8.84
C LEU A 8 18.38 -31.02 -7.71
N LEU A 9 17.68 -32.12 -8.04
CA LEU A 9 17.35 -33.16 -7.07
C LEU A 9 18.59 -33.84 -6.48
N ARG A 10 19.65 -34.05 -7.26
CA ARG A 10 20.92 -34.59 -6.74
C ARG A 10 21.65 -33.62 -5.82
N LEU A 11 21.65 -32.32 -6.17
CA LEU A 11 22.25 -31.30 -5.32
C LEU A 11 21.51 -31.18 -3.99
N TYR A 12 20.17 -31.23 -4.02
CA TYR A 12 19.33 -31.22 -2.84
C TYR A 12 19.53 -32.47 -1.96
N HIS A 13 19.59 -33.65 -2.57
CA HIS A 13 19.82 -34.89 -1.83
C HIS A 13 21.21 -34.94 -1.20
N ASN A 14 22.25 -34.49 -1.92
CA ASN A 14 23.62 -34.42 -1.39
C ASN A 14 23.73 -33.42 -0.23
N SER A 15 23.06 -32.27 -0.31
CA SER A 15 23.06 -31.29 0.78
C SER A 15 22.34 -31.80 2.02
N ILE A 16 21.21 -32.51 1.86
CA ILE A 16 20.55 -33.21 2.98
C ILE A 16 21.48 -34.24 3.61
N PHE A 17 22.19 -35.03 2.81
CA PHE A 17 23.09 -36.06 3.33
C PHE A 17 24.27 -35.49 4.11
N ILE A 18 24.83 -34.36 3.65
CA ILE A 18 25.91 -33.64 4.34
C ILE A 18 25.39 -33.07 5.66
N ILE A 19 24.20 -32.44 5.66
CA ILE A 19 23.59 -31.89 6.87
C ILE A 19 23.28 -33.01 7.88
N ALA A 20 22.71 -34.14 7.41
CA ALA A 20 22.42 -35.28 8.26
C ALA A 20 23.70 -35.88 8.89
N ARG A 21 24.79 -35.95 8.12
CA ARG A 21 26.08 -36.42 8.62
C ARG A 21 26.68 -35.45 9.65
N LEU A 22 26.63 -34.14 9.39
CA LEU A 22 27.09 -33.12 10.34
C LEU A 22 26.27 -33.14 11.64
N LEU A 23 24.96 -33.32 11.54
CA LEU A 23 24.09 -33.45 12.71
C LEU A 23 24.38 -34.73 13.50
N ASN A 24 24.68 -35.83 12.81
CA ASN A 24 25.00 -37.10 13.46
C ASN A 24 26.38 -37.07 14.12
N ASP A 25 27.39 -36.47 13.48
CA ASP A 25 28.72 -36.31 14.04
C ASP A 25 28.69 -35.36 15.26
N PHE A 26 27.93 -34.26 15.16
CA PHE A 26 27.67 -33.35 16.28
C PHE A 26 26.93 -34.02 17.45
N HIS A 27 25.94 -34.87 17.15
CA HIS A 27 25.26 -35.65 18.18
C HIS A 27 26.23 -36.59 18.91
N ASN A 28 27.09 -37.29 18.16
CA ASN A 28 28.00 -38.29 18.72
C ASN A 28 29.12 -37.65 19.56
N GLU A 29 29.58 -36.46 19.20
CA GLU A 29 30.60 -35.70 19.93
C GLU A 29 30.06 -35.15 21.27
N HIS A 30 28.76 -34.88 21.36
CA HIS A 30 28.12 -34.31 22.55
C HIS A 30 27.37 -35.30 23.45
N VAL A 31 27.30 -36.58 23.09
CA VAL A 31 26.69 -37.67 23.90
C VAL A 31 27.45 -37.96 25.21
N HIS A 32 28.73 -37.58 25.30
CA HIS A 32 29.58 -37.87 26.46
C HIS A 32 29.92 -36.66 27.35
N LEU A 33 29.16 -35.56 27.26
CA LEU A 33 29.39 -34.38 28.10
C LEU A 33 28.90 -34.59 29.55
N GLU A 34 29.74 -34.21 30.53
CA GLU A 34 29.34 -34.15 31.94
C GLU A 34 28.14 -33.20 32.12
N THR A 35 27.31 -33.47 33.13
CA THR A 35 26.02 -32.79 33.32
C THR A 35 26.09 -31.25 33.38
N ASN A 36 27.22 -30.68 33.84
CA ASN A 36 27.44 -29.24 33.90
C ASN A 36 27.77 -28.63 32.52
N GLU A 37 28.63 -29.30 31.72
CA GLU A 37 28.97 -28.86 30.36
C GLU A 37 27.78 -28.97 29.41
N ARG A 38 26.98 -30.04 29.56
CA ARG A 38 25.72 -30.20 28.83
C ARG A 38 24.72 -29.08 29.16
N ASN A 39 24.64 -28.65 30.41
CA ASN A 39 23.74 -27.56 30.81
C ASN A 39 24.22 -26.20 30.28
N ASP A 40 25.52 -25.94 30.23
CA ASP A 40 26.09 -24.73 29.63
C ASP A 40 25.85 -24.69 28.11
N PHE A 41 26.05 -25.82 27.44
CA PHE A 41 25.75 -26.00 26.02
C PHE A 41 24.26 -25.80 25.71
N MET A 42 23.36 -26.38 26.52
CA MET A 42 21.91 -26.20 26.36
C MET A 42 21.46 -24.75 26.55
N LYS A 43 22.06 -24.01 27.50
CA LYS A 43 21.77 -22.58 27.69
C LYS A 43 22.19 -21.76 26.48
N LYS A 44 23.36 -22.06 25.89
CA LYS A 44 23.85 -21.41 24.66
C LYS A 44 22.92 -21.70 23.47
N LEU A 45 22.41 -22.92 23.34
CA LEU A 45 21.43 -23.28 22.31
C LEU A 45 20.10 -22.52 22.46
N ILE A 46 19.60 -22.39 23.69
CA ILE A 46 18.35 -21.64 23.95
C ILE A 46 18.53 -20.15 23.61
N ILE A 47 19.65 -19.54 24.00
CA ILE A 47 19.96 -18.13 23.68
C ILE A 47 20.06 -17.93 22.16
N ALA A 48 20.73 -18.84 21.45
CA ALA A 48 20.84 -18.80 19.99
C ALA A 48 19.48 -18.97 19.31
N ALA A 49 18.62 -19.86 19.79
CA ALA A 49 17.28 -20.04 19.25
C ALA A 49 16.41 -18.78 19.44
N VAL A 50 16.46 -18.16 20.63
CA VAL A 50 15.72 -16.93 20.93
C VAL A 50 16.21 -15.76 20.07
N SER A 51 17.52 -15.61 19.87
CA SER A 51 18.05 -14.54 19.03
C SER A 51 17.68 -14.74 17.55
N ILE A 52 17.70 -15.97 17.04
CA ILE A 52 17.22 -16.29 15.69
C ILE A 52 15.74 -15.95 15.53
N ILE A 53 14.90 -16.29 16.50
CA ILE A 53 13.46 -15.98 16.48
C ILE A 53 13.23 -14.46 16.49
N ALA A 54 13.97 -13.71 17.32
CA ALA A 54 13.88 -12.26 17.38
C ALA A 54 14.28 -11.61 16.05
N ILE A 55 15.38 -12.06 15.44
CA ILE A 55 15.84 -11.58 14.13
C ILE A 55 14.80 -11.91 13.05
N ALA A 56 14.24 -13.11 13.06
CA ALA A 56 13.20 -13.52 12.11
C ALA A 56 11.92 -12.68 12.27
N ALA A 57 11.52 -12.34 13.50
CA ALA A 57 10.38 -11.46 13.75
C ALA A 57 10.62 -10.04 13.21
N VAL A 58 11.81 -9.47 13.45
CA VAL A 58 12.20 -8.16 12.91
C VAL A 58 12.23 -8.18 11.39
N ALA A 59 12.82 -9.22 10.78
CA ALA A 59 12.83 -9.39 9.33
C ALA A 59 11.42 -9.53 8.75
N PHE A 60 10.53 -10.29 9.39
CA PHE A 60 9.14 -10.44 8.97
C PHE A 60 8.37 -9.12 9.03
N ILE A 61 8.57 -8.31 10.09
CA ILE A 61 7.99 -6.97 10.21
C ILE A 61 8.51 -6.06 9.08
N ALA A 62 9.82 -6.04 8.84
CA ALA A 62 10.43 -5.25 7.78
C ALA A 62 9.91 -5.65 6.38
N LEU A 63 9.82 -6.95 6.10
CA LEU A 63 9.32 -7.48 4.82
C LEU A 63 7.84 -7.15 4.59
N LYS A 64 7.00 -7.14 5.63
CA LYS A 64 5.59 -6.74 5.51
C LYS A 64 5.46 -5.24 5.23
N SER A 65 6.34 -4.42 5.82
CA SER A 65 6.34 -2.97 5.63
C SER A 65 6.72 -2.56 4.21
N THR A 66 7.70 -3.23 3.59
CA THR A 66 8.13 -2.91 2.21
C THR A 66 7.06 -3.29 1.19
N ASN A 67 6.45 -4.47 1.34
CA ASN A 67 5.44 -4.97 0.39
C ASN A 67 4.19 -4.07 0.30
N ASN A 68 3.81 -3.39 1.38
CA ASN A 68 2.65 -2.50 1.39
C ASN A 68 2.96 -1.17 0.67
N LEU A 69 4.14 -0.59 0.89
CA LEU A 69 4.53 0.65 0.22
C LEU A 69 4.68 0.45 -1.30
N ASP A 70 5.27 -0.66 -1.74
CA ASP A 70 5.45 -0.96 -3.17
C ASP A 70 4.10 -1.18 -3.89
N ALA A 71 3.13 -1.81 -3.22
CA ALA A 71 1.78 -1.98 -3.76
C ALA A 71 1.03 -0.64 -3.89
N GLN A 72 1.29 0.31 -2.99
CA GLN A 72 0.65 1.62 -3.00
C GLN A 72 1.34 2.61 -3.95
N LYS A 73 2.67 2.56 -4.09
CA LYS A 73 3.41 3.25 -5.16
C LYS A 73 2.89 2.86 -6.55
N LYS A 74 2.48 1.60 -6.70
CA LYS A 74 1.87 1.11 -7.93
C LYS A 74 0.53 1.79 -8.27
N VAL A 75 -0.25 2.26 -7.27
CA VAL A 75 -1.50 3.00 -7.52
C VAL A 75 -1.22 4.33 -8.23
N TYR A 76 -0.14 5.00 -7.84
CA TYR A 76 0.29 6.26 -8.43
C TYR A 76 1.13 6.09 -9.71
N GLU A 77 1.59 4.86 -9.99
CA GLU A 77 2.51 4.54 -11.10
C GLU A 77 3.77 5.41 -11.12
N LYS A 78 4.31 5.68 -9.93
CA LYS A 78 5.51 6.50 -9.72
C LYS A 78 6.56 5.77 -8.88
N ASP A 79 7.83 6.00 -9.22
CA ASP A 79 8.97 5.45 -8.48
C ASP A 79 9.12 6.09 -7.08
N GLU A 80 8.81 7.39 -7.00
CA GLU A 80 8.92 8.22 -5.82
C GLU A 80 7.60 8.97 -5.56
N LEU A 81 7.21 9.05 -4.28
CA LEU A 81 6.07 9.80 -3.79
C LEU A 81 6.57 10.82 -2.78
N SER A 82 5.88 11.94 -2.67
CA SER A 82 6.15 12.90 -1.59
C SER A 82 5.86 12.30 -0.21
N ASP A 83 6.59 12.75 0.80
CA ASP A 83 6.38 12.32 2.20
C ASP A 83 4.94 12.60 2.66
N ALA A 84 4.35 13.70 2.19
CA ALA A 84 2.95 14.04 2.46
C ALA A 84 1.98 13.00 1.87
N THR A 85 2.20 12.55 0.63
CA THR A 85 1.42 11.46 0.04
C THR A 85 1.62 10.15 0.80
N ILE A 86 2.87 9.82 1.17
CA ILE A 86 3.21 8.60 1.93
C ILE A 86 2.46 8.55 3.25
N ALA A 87 2.32 9.68 3.94
CA ALA A 87 1.61 9.76 5.22
C ALA A 87 0.11 9.43 5.12
N LEU A 88 -0.51 9.58 3.95
CA LEU A 88 -1.94 9.34 3.74
C LEU A 88 -2.26 7.95 3.18
N LEU A 89 -1.25 7.16 2.83
CA LEU A 89 -1.41 5.83 2.23
C LEU A 89 -2.26 4.88 3.08
N ASP A 90 -2.07 4.90 4.39
CA ASP A 90 -2.83 4.05 5.32
C ASP A 90 -4.15 4.70 5.81
N ASP A 91 -4.48 5.91 5.37
CA ASP A 91 -5.70 6.62 5.77
C ASP A 91 -6.92 6.10 4.96
N PRO A 92 -7.98 5.60 5.64
CA PRO A 92 -9.14 5.05 4.96
C PRO A 92 -9.91 6.05 4.08
N ASN A 93 -9.79 7.35 4.32
CA ASN A 93 -10.48 8.39 3.54
C ASN A 93 -9.82 8.62 2.18
N TYR A 94 -8.59 8.14 1.97
CA TYR A 94 -7.80 8.34 0.74
C TYR A 94 -7.69 7.04 -0.10
N LYS A 95 -8.55 6.05 0.14
CA LYS A 95 -8.45 4.73 -0.51
C LYS A 95 -8.81 4.72 -2.00
N ASN A 96 -9.56 5.70 -2.49
CA ASN A 96 -9.99 5.78 -3.89
C ASN A 96 -9.13 6.74 -4.72
N VAL A 97 -7.85 6.92 -4.37
CA VAL A 97 -6.92 7.65 -5.23
C VAL A 97 -6.65 6.84 -6.49
N GLN A 98 -6.72 7.51 -7.64
CA GLN A 98 -6.47 6.91 -8.94
C GLN A 98 -5.39 7.68 -9.71
N PRO A 99 -4.64 7.00 -10.59
CA PRO A 99 -3.69 7.67 -11.47
C PRO A 99 -4.41 8.55 -12.49
N ALA A 100 -3.77 9.64 -12.90
CA ALA A 100 -4.38 10.66 -13.76
C ALA A 100 -5.05 10.08 -15.02
N TYR A 101 -4.38 9.16 -15.74
CA TYR A 101 -4.93 8.58 -16.97
C TYR A 101 -6.24 7.80 -16.76
N LYS A 102 -6.45 7.18 -15.59
CA LYS A 102 -7.70 6.46 -15.29
C LYS A 102 -8.85 7.42 -15.02
N ILE A 103 -8.54 8.55 -14.38
CA ILE A 103 -9.52 9.60 -14.16
C ILE A 103 -9.91 10.22 -15.49
N ASP A 104 -8.93 10.51 -16.36
CA ASP A 104 -9.19 10.99 -17.73
C ASP A 104 -10.05 10.01 -18.52
N GLU A 105 -9.73 8.70 -18.47
CA GLU A 105 -10.52 7.65 -19.11
C GLU A 105 -11.95 7.65 -18.57
N ALA A 106 -12.14 7.63 -17.25
CA ALA A 106 -13.45 7.61 -16.62
C ALA A 106 -14.32 8.83 -16.97
N ILE A 107 -13.72 10.03 -17.04
CA ILE A 107 -14.42 11.25 -17.48
C ILE A 107 -14.93 11.09 -18.92
N GLN A 108 -14.14 10.52 -19.82
CA GLN A 108 -14.49 10.39 -21.24
C GLN A 108 -15.43 9.22 -21.53
N THR A 109 -15.40 8.14 -20.75
CA THR A 109 -16.18 6.92 -21.03
C THR A 109 -17.50 6.84 -20.29
N ASN A 110 -17.60 7.47 -19.11
CA ASN A 110 -18.80 7.39 -18.31
C ASN A 110 -19.74 8.53 -18.69
N ASP A 111 -21.04 8.22 -18.85
CA ASP A 111 -22.09 9.21 -19.05
C ASP A 111 -22.04 10.30 -17.96
N GLN A 112 -21.61 9.92 -16.76
CA GLN A 112 -21.43 10.81 -15.62
C GLN A 112 -20.26 10.37 -14.74
N GLN A 113 -19.46 11.33 -14.30
CA GLN A 113 -18.31 11.11 -13.43
C GLN A 113 -18.16 12.23 -12.40
N PHE A 114 -17.84 11.88 -11.16
CA PHE A 114 -17.41 12.86 -10.16
C PHE A 114 -15.92 12.69 -9.88
N VAL A 115 -15.19 13.77 -9.66
CA VAL A 115 -13.77 13.71 -9.29
C VAL A 115 -13.48 14.70 -8.17
N TYR A 116 -12.85 14.20 -7.12
CA TYR A 116 -12.41 15.02 -5.99
C TYR A 116 -10.91 15.30 -6.09
N PHE A 117 -10.55 16.57 -6.26
CA PHE A 117 -9.18 17.05 -6.37
C PHE A 117 -8.68 17.55 -5.03
N PHE A 118 -7.56 17.00 -4.58
CA PHE A 118 -6.97 17.33 -3.29
C PHE A 118 -5.44 17.43 -3.38
N SER A 119 -4.84 17.98 -2.33
CA SER A 119 -3.39 17.90 -2.09
C SER A 119 -3.15 17.34 -0.70
N PRO A 120 -2.16 16.45 -0.49
CA PRO A 120 -1.88 15.83 0.81
C PRO A 120 -1.30 16.81 1.84
N ASP A 121 -0.75 17.94 1.40
CA ASP A 121 -0.18 19.01 2.25
C ASP A 121 -1.18 20.14 2.58
N CYS A 122 -2.47 19.91 2.30
CA CYS A 122 -3.52 20.91 2.41
C CYS A 122 -4.44 20.64 3.61
N VAL A 123 -4.45 21.57 4.57
CA VAL A 123 -5.29 21.49 5.78
C VAL A 123 -6.78 21.46 5.44
N TYR A 124 -7.23 22.27 4.48
CA TYR A 124 -8.63 22.31 4.05
C TYR A 124 -9.09 21.00 3.40
N CYS A 125 -8.18 20.31 2.71
CA CYS A 125 -8.42 19.02 2.10
C CYS A 125 -8.57 17.96 3.18
N ALA A 126 -7.69 17.96 4.18
CA ALA A 126 -7.81 17.08 5.34
C ALA A 126 -9.14 17.26 6.09
N MET A 127 -9.73 18.47 6.08
CA MET A 127 -11.05 18.72 6.64
C MET A 127 -12.19 18.13 5.79
N MET A 128 -12.10 18.23 4.45
CA MET A 128 -13.20 17.88 3.55
C MET A 128 -13.19 16.41 3.11
N THR A 129 -12.02 15.78 2.95
CA THR A 129 -11.90 14.40 2.45
C THR A 129 -12.72 13.38 3.24
N PRO A 130 -12.74 13.39 4.60
CA PRO A 130 -13.56 12.44 5.35
C PRO A 130 -15.07 12.60 5.08
N THR A 131 -15.53 13.84 4.89
CA THR A 131 -16.93 14.13 4.54
C THR A 131 -17.26 13.64 3.14
N VAL A 132 -16.37 13.85 2.16
CA VAL A 132 -16.53 13.32 0.80
C VAL A 132 -16.59 11.79 0.82
N ALA A 133 -15.67 11.12 1.51
CA ALA A 133 -15.64 9.66 1.62
C ALA A 133 -16.90 9.09 2.30
N LYS A 134 -17.39 9.75 3.34
CA LYS A 134 -18.65 9.37 4.00
C LYS A 134 -19.84 9.52 3.05
N VAL A 135 -20.01 10.70 2.45
CA VAL A 135 -21.16 11.00 1.59
C VAL A 135 -21.20 10.10 0.36
N SER A 136 -20.05 9.90 -0.30
CA SER A 136 -19.96 9.04 -1.47
C SER A 136 -20.31 7.59 -1.13
N SER A 137 -19.80 7.07 0.00
CA SER A 137 -20.13 5.74 0.50
C SER A 137 -21.62 5.61 0.85
N ASP A 138 -22.19 6.57 1.56
CA ASP A 138 -23.61 6.55 1.97
C ASP A 138 -24.55 6.57 0.75
N MET A 139 -24.15 7.27 -0.31
CA MET A 139 -24.93 7.39 -1.54
C MET A 139 -24.60 6.29 -2.57
N GLY A 140 -23.58 5.47 -2.34
CA GLY A 140 -23.11 4.46 -3.28
C GLY A 140 -22.53 5.05 -4.58
N ILE A 141 -21.94 6.24 -4.50
CA ILE A 141 -21.35 6.96 -5.65
C ILE A 141 -19.84 6.73 -5.64
N ASP A 142 -19.29 6.30 -6.76
CA ASP A 142 -17.84 6.20 -6.94
C ASP A 142 -17.24 7.58 -7.26
N ILE A 143 -16.44 8.10 -6.34
CA ILE A 143 -15.73 9.38 -6.50
C ILE A 143 -14.22 9.10 -6.43
N PRO A 144 -13.52 8.96 -7.56
CA PRO A 144 -12.06 8.90 -7.59
C PRO A 144 -11.44 10.19 -7.03
N LEU A 145 -10.31 10.01 -6.35
CA LEU A 145 -9.51 11.08 -5.79
C LEU A 145 -8.31 11.37 -6.69
N TYR A 146 -8.14 12.64 -7.05
CA TYR A 146 -7.01 13.13 -7.83
C TYR A 146 -6.02 13.87 -6.92
N ASN A 147 -4.81 13.34 -6.79
CA ASN A 147 -3.74 13.95 -5.99
C ASN A 147 -2.96 14.98 -6.82
N LEU A 148 -3.21 16.27 -6.59
CA LEU A 148 -2.58 17.38 -7.31
C LEU A 148 -1.09 17.56 -7.01
N LEU A 149 -0.59 17.04 -5.88
CA LEU A 149 0.84 17.11 -5.56
C LEU A 149 1.63 16.10 -6.40
N GLU A 150 1.05 14.92 -6.60
CA GLU A 150 1.67 13.89 -7.44
C GLU A 150 1.43 14.15 -8.93
N PHE A 151 0.22 14.54 -9.33
CA PHE A 151 -0.11 14.77 -10.74
C PHE A 151 -0.28 16.26 -11.01
N GLN A 152 0.84 16.99 -11.10
CA GLN A 152 0.84 18.46 -11.11
C GLN A 152 0.14 19.07 -12.35
N ASP A 153 0.18 18.37 -13.49
CA ASP A 153 -0.48 18.81 -14.72
C ASP A 153 -2.01 18.97 -14.56
N GLY A 154 -2.61 18.24 -13.60
CA GLY A 154 -4.04 18.31 -13.31
C GLY A 154 -4.53 19.73 -13.00
N ARG A 155 -3.67 20.58 -12.42
CA ARG A 155 -4.06 21.98 -12.15
C ARG A 155 -4.40 22.75 -13.42
N SER A 156 -3.57 22.61 -14.44
CA SER A 156 -3.83 23.23 -15.75
C SER A 156 -4.90 22.48 -16.53
N THR A 157 -4.92 21.15 -16.47
CA THR A 157 -5.85 20.31 -17.25
C THR A 157 -7.31 20.54 -16.87
N TYR A 158 -7.60 20.68 -15.57
CA TYR A 158 -8.98 20.81 -15.07
C TYR A 158 -9.30 22.25 -14.58
N ASP A 159 -8.48 23.23 -14.92
CA ASP A 159 -8.63 24.64 -14.50
C ASP A 159 -8.83 24.81 -12.98
N ILE A 160 -7.92 24.21 -12.20
CA ILE A 160 -7.97 24.20 -10.74
C ILE A 160 -7.09 25.32 -10.20
N THR A 161 -7.74 26.35 -9.66
CA THR A 161 -7.09 27.54 -9.11
C THR A 161 -6.96 27.51 -7.58
N ALA A 162 -7.79 26.72 -6.90
CA ALA A 162 -7.76 26.47 -5.46
C ALA A 162 -8.10 25.00 -5.18
N TRP A 163 -7.85 24.51 -3.97
CA TRP A 163 -8.27 23.16 -3.54
C TRP A 163 -8.65 23.19 -2.05
N PRO A 164 -9.51 22.27 -1.59
CA PRO A 164 -10.11 21.14 -2.33
C PRO A 164 -11.13 21.56 -3.40
N VAL A 165 -11.36 20.71 -4.41
CA VAL A 165 -12.42 20.90 -5.43
C VAL A 165 -13.12 19.58 -5.70
N LEU A 166 -14.44 19.59 -5.80
CA LEU A 166 -15.24 18.47 -6.32
C LEU A 166 -15.89 18.90 -7.64
N ILE A 167 -15.65 18.14 -8.71
CA ILE A 167 -16.17 18.45 -10.05
C ILE A 167 -17.10 17.32 -10.51
N ALA A 168 -18.22 17.70 -11.14
CA ALA A 168 -19.13 16.81 -11.83
C ALA A 168 -18.92 16.94 -13.34
N TYR A 169 -18.78 15.79 -14.00
CA TYR A 169 -18.66 15.65 -15.44
C TYR A 169 -19.84 14.88 -15.99
N LYS A 170 -20.28 15.25 -17.19
CA LYS A 170 -21.29 14.54 -17.97
C LYS A 170 -20.86 14.49 -19.43
N ASP A 171 -20.87 13.30 -20.02
CA ASP A 171 -20.46 13.08 -21.42
C ASP A 171 -19.07 13.70 -21.74
N GLY A 172 -18.13 13.61 -20.80
CA GLY A 172 -16.78 14.17 -20.92
C GLY A 172 -16.64 15.67 -20.67
N GLU A 173 -17.74 16.39 -20.43
CA GLU A 173 -17.75 17.83 -20.17
C GLU A 173 -18.01 18.14 -18.70
N GLU A 174 -17.35 19.17 -18.18
CA GLU A 174 -17.66 19.67 -16.85
C GLU A 174 -19.03 20.35 -16.81
N VAL A 175 -19.89 19.96 -15.87
CA VAL A 175 -21.26 20.50 -15.74
C VAL A 175 -21.50 21.26 -14.44
N ASP A 176 -20.72 21.00 -13.39
CA ASP A 176 -20.84 21.68 -12.09
C ASP A 176 -19.57 21.48 -11.26
N ARG A 177 -19.29 22.41 -10.34
CA ARG A 177 -18.15 22.30 -9.40
C ARG A 177 -18.43 22.92 -8.04
N LEU A 178 -17.72 22.41 -7.03
CA LEU A 178 -17.64 22.98 -5.69
C LEU A 178 -16.19 23.26 -5.35
N ASP A 179 -15.85 24.54 -5.21
CA ASP A 179 -14.54 24.98 -4.76
C ASP A 179 -14.50 25.16 -3.24
N GLY A 180 -13.42 24.74 -2.61
CA GLY A 180 -13.19 24.90 -1.18
C GLY A 180 -13.95 23.89 -0.31
N VAL A 181 -13.81 24.05 1.01
CA VAL A 181 -14.43 23.15 2.00
C VAL A 181 -15.94 23.28 1.95
N GLN A 182 -16.63 22.14 1.89
CA GLN A 182 -18.08 22.07 1.85
C GLN A 182 -18.63 21.24 3.01
N GLU A 183 -19.80 21.64 3.50
CA GLU A 183 -20.56 20.88 4.49
C GLU A 183 -21.24 19.66 3.86
N GLU A 184 -21.57 18.68 4.70
CA GLU A 184 -22.15 17.40 4.27
C GLU A 184 -23.43 17.57 3.42
N ASP A 185 -24.34 18.45 3.84
CA ASP A 185 -25.59 18.70 3.13
C ASP A 185 -25.36 19.32 1.74
N VAL A 186 -24.34 20.18 1.60
CA VAL A 186 -23.98 20.78 0.31
C VAL A 186 -23.45 19.71 -0.64
N LEU A 187 -22.57 18.85 -0.14
CA LEU A 187 -22.03 17.71 -0.90
C LEU A 187 -23.14 16.77 -1.37
N ARG A 188 -24.06 16.39 -0.47
CA ARG A 188 -25.20 15.52 -0.81
C ARG A 188 -26.08 16.15 -1.88
N ASN A 189 -26.43 17.42 -1.73
CA ASN A 189 -27.25 18.13 -2.70
C ASN A 189 -26.55 18.26 -4.05
N PHE A 190 -25.25 18.50 -4.07
CA PHE A 190 -24.47 18.57 -5.30
C PHE A 190 -24.44 17.23 -6.04
N LEU A 191 -24.19 16.13 -5.33
CA LEU A 191 -24.19 14.81 -5.93
C LEU A 191 -25.60 14.41 -6.40
N GLU A 192 -26.65 14.69 -5.63
CA GLU A 192 -28.03 14.37 -6.02
C GLU A 192 -28.51 15.20 -7.22
N LYS A 193 -28.11 16.47 -7.31
CA LYS A 193 -28.44 17.35 -8.44
C LYS A 193 -27.81 16.86 -9.75
N ASN A 194 -26.62 16.28 -9.67
CA ASN A 194 -25.78 15.95 -10.82
C ASN A 194 -25.67 14.44 -11.08
N ARG A 195 -26.56 13.61 -10.49
CA ARG A 195 -26.59 12.15 -10.69
C ARG A 195 -27.61 11.62 -11.69
#